data_AF-A0AAV5ZPG6-F1
#
_entry.id   AF-A0AAV5ZPG6-F1
#
_cell.length_a   1.000
_cell.length_b   1.000
_cell.length_c   1.000
_cell.angle_alpha   90.00
_cell.angle_beta   90.00
_cell.angle_gamma   90.00
#
_symmetry.space_group_name_H-M   'P 1'
#
loop_
_entity.id
_entity.type
_entity.pdbx_description
1 polymer ?
#
loop_
_entity_poly.entity_id
_entity_poly.type
_entity_poly.pdbx_seq_one_letter_code
_entity_poly.pdbx_strand_id
1 'polypeptide(L)'
;MSPEMTESLSELLEQILGYIYPNEIEIHWSLLIVVYPYITGLVAGAFILASLVKVFNIKEVQPTYRLALLTALAFLLVAPMPLLLHLGRPERFYE
;
A
#
# COMPACT_ATOMS: atom_id res chain seq x y z
N MET A 1 43.85 -20.48 -20.67
CA MET A 1 42.59 -20.78 -19.96
C MET A 1 41.89 -21.84 -20.80
N SER A 2 41.50 -22.99 -20.23
CA SER A 2 40.85 -24.06 -21.02
C SER A 2 39.45 -23.61 -21.47
N PRO A 3 39.02 -23.93 -22.71
CA PRO A 3 37.73 -23.51 -23.24
C PRO A 3 36.53 -24.05 -22.44
N GLU A 4 36.64 -25.24 -21.86
CA GLU A 4 35.62 -25.82 -20.97
C GLU A 4 35.42 -24.98 -19.70
N MET A 5 36.50 -24.40 -19.17
CA MET A 5 36.43 -23.57 -17.97
C MET A 5 35.79 -22.22 -18.25
N THR A 6 35.94 -21.66 -19.45
CA THR A 6 35.24 -20.44 -19.87
C THR A 6 33.75 -20.65 -20.04
N GLU A 7 33.33 -21.80 -20.58
CA GLU A 7 31.92 -22.13 -20.81
C GLU A 7 31.16 -22.35 -19.49
N SER A 8 31.78 -23.08 -18.56
CA SER A 8 31.26 -23.23 -17.19
C SER A 8 31.16 -21.89 -16.44
N LEU A 9 32.13 -20.99 -16.63
CA LEU A 9 32.09 -19.66 -16.02
C LEU A 9 30.97 -18.79 -16.62
N SER A 10 30.71 -18.90 -17.93
CA SER A 10 29.59 -18.18 -18.55
C SER A 10 28.22 -18.68 -18.07
N GLU A 11 28.02 -20.00 -17.93
CA GLU A 11 26.77 -20.55 -17.39
C GLU A 11 26.53 -20.11 -15.94
N LEU A 12 27.57 -20.12 -15.11
CA LEU A 12 27.48 -19.66 -13.72
C LEU A 12 27.22 -18.15 -13.64
N LEU A 13 27.80 -17.36 -14.53
CA LEU A 13 27.53 -15.92 -14.62
C LEU A 13 26.09 -15.65 -15.06
N GLU A 14 25.53 -16.42 -16.00
CA GLU A 14 24.11 -16.30 -16.38
C GLU A 14 23.17 -16.68 -15.23
N GLN A 15 23.52 -17.68 -14.41
CA GLN A 15 22.75 -18.04 -13.21
C GLN A 15 22.80 -16.95 -12.12
N ILE A 16 23.90 -16.21 -12.01
CA ILE A 16 24.08 -15.12 -11.04
C ILE A 16 23.50 -13.79 -11.54
N LEU A 17 23.54 -13.56 -12.87
CA LEU A 17 23.02 -12.36 -13.55
C LEU A 17 21.60 -12.57 -14.10
N GLY A 18 20.82 -13.47 -13.49
CA GLY A 18 19.40 -13.63 -13.81
C GLY A 18 18.64 -12.31 -13.73
N TYR A 19 17.59 -12.16 -14.52
CA TYR A 19 16.75 -10.95 -14.50
C TYR A 19 16.15 -10.75 -13.10
N ILE A 20 16.62 -9.74 -12.38
CA ILE A 20 16.06 -9.34 -11.08
C ILE A 20 14.87 -8.42 -11.36
N TYR A 21 13.71 -8.74 -10.79
CA TYR A 21 12.54 -7.88 -10.95
C TYR A 21 12.81 -6.52 -10.31
N PRO A 22 12.34 -5.40 -10.90
CA PRO A 22 12.54 -4.06 -10.33
C PRO A 22 12.09 -3.96 -8.86
N ASN A 23 11.02 -4.68 -8.48
CA ASN A 23 10.50 -4.76 -7.11
C ASN A 23 11.41 -5.51 -6.13
N GLU A 24 12.37 -6.29 -6.63
CA GLU A 24 13.36 -7.04 -5.84
C GLU A 24 14.69 -6.25 -5.70
N ILE A 25 14.95 -5.29 -6.60
CA ILE A 25 16.12 -4.40 -6.55
C ILE A 25 15.90 -3.29 -5.51
N GLU A 26 14.70 -2.68 -5.48
CA GLU A 26 14.30 -1.71 -4.46
C GLU A 26 13.42 -2.37 -3.40
N ILE A 27 14.04 -2.91 -2.34
CA ILE A 27 13.38 -3.65 -1.24
C ILE A 27 12.43 -2.76 -0.40
N HIS A 28 12.16 -1.52 -0.78
CA HIS A 28 11.50 -0.57 0.12
C HIS A 28 10.13 -0.19 -0.43
N TRP A 29 9.12 -0.91 0.07
CA TRP A 29 7.76 -0.39 0.17
C TRP A 29 7.87 0.97 0.85
N SER A 30 7.90 2.01 0.03
CA SER A 30 8.24 3.36 0.47
C SER A 30 7.14 3.91 1.37
N LEU A 31 7.40 5.05 2.02
CA LEU A 31 6.46 5.68 2.94
C LEU A 31 5.01 5.74 2.41
N LEU A 32 4.83 5.96 1.10
CA LEU A 32 3.52 5.99 0.44
C LEU A 32 2.71 4.71 0.64
N ILE A 33 3.33 3.54 0.56
CA ILE A 33 2.65 2.27 0.79
C ILE A 33 2.31 2.08 2.26
N VAL A 34 3.14 2.56 3.20
CA VAL A 34 2.86 2.48 4.64
C VAL A 34 1.72 3.42 5.04
N VAL A 35 1.64 4.58 4.39
CA VAL A 35 0.60 5.59 4.63
C VAL A 35 -0.77 5.11 4.17
N TYR A 36 -0.86 4.30 3.11
CA TYR A 36 -2.13 3.75 2.63
C TYR A 36 -2.94 2.97 3.71
N PRO A 37 -2.44 1.86 4.28
CA PRO A 37 -3.16 1.10 5.31
C PRO A 37 -3.36 1.90 6.59
N TYR A 38 -2.47 2.85 6.89
CA TYR A 38 -2.64 3.77 8.02
C TYR A 38 -3.90 4.65 7.84
N ILE A 39 -4.04 5.31 6.69
CA ILE A 39 -5.21 6.15 6.39
C ILE A 39 -6.48 5.30 6.30
N THR A 40 -6.46 4.17 5.60
CA THR A 40 -7.66 3.31 5.49
C THR A 40 -8.04 2.70 6.84
N GLY A 41 -7.06 2.40 7.70
CA GLY A 41 -7.29 1.97 9.08
C GLY A 41 -7.99 3.04 9.93
N LEU A 42 -7.61 4.32 9.77
CA LEU A 42 -8.31 5.44 10.42
C LEU A 42 -9.76 5.56 9.92
N VAL A 43 -9.99 5.41 8.62
CA VAL A 43 -11.35 5.39 8.04
C VAL A 43 -12.18 4.27 8.66
N ALA A 44 -11.64 3.05 8.74
CA ALA A 44 -12.32 1.90 9.33
C ALA A 44 -12.64 2.13 10.82
N GLY A 45 -11.69 2.64 11.61
CA GLY A 45 -11.91 2.95 13.03
C GLY A 45 -12.98 4.02 13.25
N ALA A 46 -12.98 5.07 12.43
CA ALA A 46 -14.00 6.11 12.48
C ALA A 46 -15.38 5.57 12.07
N PHE A 47 -15.44 4.68 11.06
CA PHE A 47 -16.68 4.03 10.65
C PHE A 47 -17.24 3.09 11.74
N ILE A 48 -16.37 2.35 12.43
CA ILE A 48 -16.78 1.53 13.60
C ILE A 48 -17.41 2.42 14.66
N LEU A 49 -16.77 3.52 15.05
CA LEU A 49 -17.32 4.49 16.02
C LEU A 49 -18.70 5.00 15.61
N ALA A 50 -18.87 5.35 14.33
CA ALA A 50 -20.17 5.79 13.81
C ALA A 50 -21.22 4.66 13.86
N SER A 51 -20.82 3.42 13.55
CA SER A 51 -21.70 2.25 13.59
C SER A 51 -22.17 1.91 15.01
N LEU A 52 -21.33 2.11 16.04
CA LEU A 52 -21.70 1.90 17.45
C LEU A 52 -22.91 2.77 17.85
N VAL A 53 -22.94 4.01 17.40
CA VAL A 53 -24.07 4.92 17.69
C VAL A 53 -25.29 4.57 16.86
N LYS A 54 -25.13 4.30 15.56
CA LYS A 54 -26.27 4.21 14.63
C LYS A 54 -26.86 2.82 14.49
N VAL A 55 -26.03 1.79 14.53
CA VAL A 55 -26.42 0.38 14.36
C VAL A 55 -26.61 -0.28 15.73
N PHE A 56 -25.69 -0.05 16.68
CA PHE A 56 -25.72 -0.70 18.00
C PHE A 56 -26.38 0.15 19.09
N ASN A 57 -26.81 1.39 18.77
CA ASN A 57 -27.55 2.30 19.67
C ASN A 57 -26.82 2.65 20.99
N ILE A 58 -25.48 2.67 20.95
CA ILE A 58 -24.60 3.05 22.07
C ILE A 58 -24.57 4.57 22.19
N LYS A 59 -24.94 5.12 23.35
CA LYS A 59 -25.10 6.58 23.56
C LYS A 59 -23.84 7.24 24.12
N GLU A 60 -22.95 6.46 24.70
CA GLU A 60 -21.70 6.88 25.34
C GLU A 60 -20.76 7.58 24.35
N VAL A 61 -20.77 7.14 23.09
CA VAL A 61 -19.94 7.69 21.99
C VAL A 61 -20.74 8.58 21.05
N GLN A 62 -21.95 8.99 21.42
CA GLN A 62 -22.77 9.92 20.62
C GLN A 62 -22.09 11.28 20.32
N PRO A 63 -21.31 11.90 21.24
CA PRO A 63 -20.63 13.16 20.95
C PRO A 63 -19.59 13.05 19.83
N THR A 64 -18.96 11.88 19.69
CA THR A 64 -17.93 11.65 18.67
C THR A 64 -18.50 11.21 17.32
N TYR A 65 -19.79 10.88 17.23
CA TYR A 65 -20.45 10.40 16.02
C TYR A 65 -20.22 11.30 14.79
N ARG A 66 -20.51 12.60 14.92
CA ARG A 66 -20.41 13.55 13.78
C ARG A 66 -18.96 13.71 13.35
N LEU A 67 -18.04 13.78 14.31
CA LEU A 67 -16.61 13.86 14.03
C LEU A 67 -16.13 12.58 13.34
N ALA A 68 -16.55 11.40 13.80
CA ALA A 68 -16.17 10.13 13.20
C ALA A 68 -16.62 10.04 11.74
N LEU A 69 -17.85 10.45 11.41
CA LEU A 69 -18.33 10.48 10.03
C LEU A 69 -17.57 11.49 9.16
N LEU A 70 -17.31 12.70 9.67
CA LEU A 70 -16.54 13.71 8.94
C LEU A 70 -15.10 13.25 8.68
N THR A 71 -14.47 12.64 9.69
CA THR A 71 -13.13 12.07 9.60
C THR A 71 -13.08 10.93 8.60
N ALA A 72 -14.03 9.99 8.65
CA ALA A 72 -14.13 8.88 7.70
C ALA A 72 -14.28 9.40 6.26
N LEU A 73 -15.18 10.36 6.04
CA LEU A 73 -15.39 10.96 4.71
C LEU A 73 -14.14 11.68 4.20
N ALA A 74 -13.50 12.50 5.04
CA ALA A 74 -12.32 13.26 4.66
C ALA A 74 -11.15 12.35 4.27
N PHE A 75 -10.87 11.31 5.08
CA PHE A 75 -9.80 10.38 4.77
C PHE A 75 -10.13 9.46 3.60
N LEU A 76 -11.40 9.10 3.38
CA LEU A 76 -11.81 8.30 2.22
C LEU A 76 -11.49 9.02 0.89
N LEU A 77 -11.62 10.36 0.84
CA LEU A 77 -11.28 11.15 -0.34
C LEU A 77 -9.78 11.13 -0.67
N VAL A 78 -8.93 11.03 0.35
CA VAL A 78 -7.46 11.10 0.20
C VAL A 78 -6.81 9.70 0.17
N ALA A 79 -7.51 8.67 0.63
CA ALA A 79 -7.00 7.30 0.73
C ALA A 79 -6.38 6.73 -0.57
N PRO A 80 -6.88 7.02 -1.78
CA PRO A 80 -6.25 6.53 -3.02
C PRO A 80 -4.94 7.23 -3.40
N MET A 81 -4.69 8.44 -2.88
CA MET A 81 -3.57 9.29 -3.30
C MET A 81 -2.20 8.62 -3.10
N PRO A 82 -1.88 7.99 -1.95
CA PRO A 82 -0.59 7.35 -1.75
C PRO A 82 -0.35 6.19 -2.73
N LEU A 83 -1.40 5.45 -3.10
CA LEU A 83 -1.30 4.39 -4.10
C LEU A 83 -1.02 4.96 -5.48
N LEU A 84 -1.82 5.94 -5.92
CA LEU A 84 -1.64 6.59 -7.22
C LEU A 84 -0.25 7.22 -7.37
N LEU A 85 0.28 7.85 -6.31
CA LEU A 85 1.61 8.45 -6.33
C LEU A 85 2.74 7.41 -6.25
N HIS A 86 2.47 6.22 -5.73
CA HIS A 86 3.42 5.10 -5.74
C HIS A 86 3.43 4.36 -7.08
N LEU A 87 2.35 4.41 -7.87
CA LEU A 87 2.36 3.90 -9.23
C LEU A 87 3.39 4.67 -10.05
N GLY A 88 4.39 3.98 -10.61
CA GLY A 88 5.36 4.59 -11.54
C GLY A 88 4.72 5.11 -12.84
N ARG A 89 3.47 4.71 -13.12
CA ARG A 89 2.61 5.19 -14.21
C ARG A 89 1.19 5.41 -13.69
N PRO A 90 0.91 6.52 -12.99
CA PRO A 90 -0.39 6.79 -12.37
C PRO A 90 -1.54 6.85 -13.38
N GLU A 91 -1.24 7.18 -14.63
CA GLU A 91 -2.21 7.28 -15.73
C GLU A 91 -2.87 5.95 -16.09
N ARG A 92 -2.32 4.81 -15.67
CA ARG A 92 -2.87 3.47 -15.99
C ARG A 92 -3.84 2.94 -14.93
N PHE A 93 -4.30 3.77 -14.00
CA PHE A 93 -5.14 3.30 -12.89
C PHE A 93 -6.52 2.77 -13.33
N TYR A 94 -6.97 3.11 -14.54
CA TYR A 94 -8.29 2.75 -15.09
C TYR A 94 -8.23 1.67 -16.18
N GLU A 95 -7.03 1.20 -16.55
CA GLU A 95 -6.87 0.03 -17.44
C GLU A 95 -7.01 -1.27 -16.63
#